data_AF-A0A523GUB2-F1
#
_entry.id   AF-A0A523GUB2-F1
#
_cell.length_a   1.000
_cell.length_b   1.000
_cell.length_c   1.000
_cell.angle_alpha   90.00
_cell.angle_beta   90.00
_cell.angle_gamma   90.00
#
_symmetry.space_group_name_H-M   'P 1'
#
loop_
_entity.id
_entity.type
_entity.pdbx_description
1 polymer ?
#
loop_
_entity_poly.entity_id
_entity_poly.type
_entity_poly.pdbx_seq_one_letter_code
_entity_poly.pdbx_strand_id
1 'polypeptide(L)'
;MSTEFTKKLIQKLDLYQNPEFVAKAQAVKSRFPDKTQDEIIEALFVQKIKPNVKVRNQSRELFSITFKDPSPEFAFSVSKTITDIYINEAFQRRMANVDKALQFNDEQLAIFKRKLERAEDKLDKFKRNLVTSQVENPDIRNSSLKEFQKAIVAIELAAREKDDYLNYLNGKLNLGDNAESYPNTPSIRENLKRVDEKISQMASLMISFSWKSPEVISVNRKINDLREEMKTEIENLYRVKYQDVETQERALRLERSITLIDIELQKHKKEILNYTLQNAQNTSQPMVLKKLEREVAVSRRVYSSFIQQNQGVQLEKTIAEADASHRFKILKPATVPVEPINAGLNMILLVTLVSAVGTGLGGVLLREFLDSSVRTVYEAEEFFQLPVIGVVPYLGLQAGIPVKQKIILTVVGIVILSIGAYTAWYFKLHHIIEKI
;
A
#
# COMPACT_ATOMS: atom_id res chain seq x y z
N MET A 1 -27.96 10.86 6.77
CA MET A 1 -27.79 11.42 8.13
C MET A 1 -27.76 10.26 9.11
N SER A 2 -26.76 10.20 9.98
CA SER A 2 -26.71 9.24 11.09
C SER A 2 -27.60 9.71 12.25
N THR A 3 -28.04 8.80 13.11
CA THR A 3 -28.87 9.11 14.29
C THR A 3 -28.19 10.13 15.22
N GLU A 4 -26.89 9.97 15.45
CA GLU A 4 -26.08 10.91 16.26
C GLU A 4 -26.04 12.32 15.67
N PHE A 5 -25.95 12.44 14.35
CA PHE A 5 -25.96 13.74 13.68
C PHE A 5 -27.32 14.43 13.86
N THR A 6 -28.41 13.67 13.73
CA THR A 6 -29.78 14.15 13.92
C THR A 6 -29.99 14.65 15.35
N LYS A 7 -29.57 13.90 16.37
CA LYS A 7 -29.70 14.30 17.78
C LYS A 7 -28.96 15.60 18.08
N LYS A 8 -27.71 15.75 17.61
CA LYS A 8 -26.96 17.00 17.74
C LYS A 8 -27.64 18.18 17.04
N LEU A 9 -28.26 17.92 15.89
CA LEU A 9 -28.99 18.94 15.14
C LEU A 9 -30.26 19.39 15.87
N ILE A 10 -31.03 18.44 16.43
CA ILE A 10 -32.22 18.72 17.24
C ILE A 10 -31.84 19.53 18.49
N GLN A 11 -30.75 19.14 19.16
CA GLN A 11 -30.25 19.83 20.35
C GLN A 11 -29.77 21.26 20.03
N LYS A 12 -28.97 21.46 18.97
CA LYS A 12 -28.46 22.80 18.61
C LYS A 12 -29.53 23.75 18.07
N LEU A 13 -30.65 23.20 17.58
CA LEU A 13 -31.80 23.97 17.10
C LEU A 13 -32.88 24.15 18.18
N ASP A 14 -32.62 23.70 19.41
CA ASP A 14 -33.53 23.77 20.56
C ASP A 14 -34.95 23.26 20.27
N LEU A 15 -35.06 22.22 19.44
CA LEU A 15 -36.37 21.78 18.92
C LEU A 15 -37.25 21.10 19.96
N TYR A 16 -36.65 20.62 21.06
CA TYR A 16 -37.39 20.13 22.22
C TYR A 16 -38.22 21.22 22.90
N GLN A 17 -37.83 22.49 22.73
CA GLN A 17 -38.52 23.65 23.30
C GLN A 17 -39.33 24.42 22.23
N ASN A 18 -39.22 24.04 20.96
CA ASN A 18 -39.92 24.72 19.88
C ASN A 18 -41.44 24.46 19.96
N PRO A 19 -42.27 25.52 20.11
CA PRO A 19 -43.72 25.37 20.30
C PRO A 19 -44.42 24.58 19.17
N GLU A 20 -43.95 24.71 17.92
CA GLU A 20 -44.55 24.03 16.77
C GLU A 20 -44.32 22.50 16.84
N PHE A 21 -43.09 22.09 17.16
CA PHE A 21 -42.73 20.68 17.26
C PHE A 21 -43.31 20.03 18.51
N VAL A 22 -43.36 20.75 19.64
CA VAL A 22 -43.98 20.28 20.88
C VAL A 22 -45.49 20.07 20.69
N ALA A 23 -46.19 21.02 20.06
CA ALA A 23 -47.62 20.88 19.77
C ALA A 23 -47.91 19.69 18.84
N LYS A 24 -47.11 19.51 17.79
CA LYS A 24 -47.21 18.35 16.88
C LYS A 24 -46.92 17.03 17.59
N ALA A 25 -45.91 16.99 18.46
CA ALA A 25 -45.58 15.81 19.25
C ALA A 25 -46.71 15.45 20.23
N GLN A 26 -47.33 16.44 20.88
CA GLN A 26 -48.48 16.23 21.76
C GLN A 26 -49.71 15.70 20.99
N ALA A 27 -49.99 16.23 19.80
CA ALA A 27 -51.08 15.74 18.96
C ALA A 27 -50.89 14.27 18.54
N VAL A 28 -49.64 13.86 18.29
CA VAL A 28 -49.27 12.50 17.85
C VAL A 28 -49.07 11.53 19.01
N LYS A 29 -48.83 12.02 20.24
CA LYS A 29 -48.64 11.21 21.46
C LYS A 29 -49.80 10.26 21.73
N SER A 30 -51.03 10.67 21.41
CA SER A 30 -52.23 9.83 21.52
C SER A 30 -52.19 8.56 20.65
N ARG A 31 -51.42 8.58 19.55
CA ARG A 31 -51.26 7.45 18.62
C ARG A 31 -50.09 6.53 18.95
N PHE A 32 -49.16 6.97 19.80
CA PHE A 32 -47.96 6.22 20.19
C PHE A 32 -47.69 6.34 21.70
N PRO A 33 -48.49 5.66 22.54
CA PRO A 33 -48.39 5.79 24.01
C PRO A 33 -47.07 5.24 24.57
N ASP A 34 -46.42 4.30 23.87
CA ASP A 34 -45.17 3.66 24.31
C ASP A 34 -43.91 4.49 24.03
N LYS A 35 -44.03 5.63 23.32
CA LYS A 35 -42.90 6.50 22.96
C LYS A 35 -42.86 7.75 23.83
N THR A 36 -41.66 8.12 24.25
CA THR A 36 -41.44 9.39 24.96
C THR A 36 -41.66 10.58 24.02
N GLN A 37 -41.96 11.75 24.58
CA GLN A 37 -42.16 12.97 23.79
C GLN A 37 -40.93 13.31 22.94
N ASP A 38 -39.73 13.08 23.47
CA ASP A 38 -38.46 13.36 22.78
C ASP A 38 -38.23 12.41 21.60
N GLU A 39 -38.57 11.12 21.73
CA GLU A 39 -38.51 10.15 20.63
C GLU A 39 -39.50 10.47 19.52
N ILE A 40 -40.68 11.01 19.88
CA ILE A 40 -41.68 11.48 18.91
C ILE A 40 -41.16 12.71 18.17
N ILE A 41 -40.55 13.68 18.87
CA ILE A 41 -39.94 14.87 18.27
C ILE A 41 -38.81 14.45 17.32
N GLU A 42 -37.95 13.50 17.73
CA GLU A 42 -36.87 12.98 16.88
C GLU A 42 -37.42 12.32 15.61
N ALA A 43 -38.46 11.50 15.72
CA ALA A 43 -39.09 10.85 14.57
C ALA A 43 -39.74 11.86 13.60
N LEU A 44 -40.48 12.85 14.14
CA LEU A 44 -41.09 13.93 13.36
C LEU A 44 -40.02 14.78 12.66
N PHE A 45 -38.92 15.06 13.35
CA PHE A 45 -37.80 15.80 12.81
C PHE A 45 -37.12 15.03 11.67
N VAL A 46 -36.83 13.74 11.85
CA VAL A 46 -36.24 12.90 10.79
C VAL A 46 -37.16 12.84 9.57
N GLN A 47 -38.47 12.69 9.78
CA GLN A 47 -39.45 12.65 8.71
C GLN A 47 -39.51 13.97 7.93
N LYS A 48 -39.45 15.11 8.63
CA LYS A 48 -39.51 16.46 8.01
C LYS A 48 -38.19 16.87 7.34
N ILE A 49 -37.05 16.59 7.97
CA ILE A 49 -35.75 17.17 7.58
C ILE A 49 -35.05 16.32 6.52
N LYS A 50 -35.01 15.00 6.70
CA LYS A 50 -34.27 14.08 5.81
C LYS A 50 -34.64 14.21 4.33
N PRO A 51 -35.92 14.32 3.92
CA PRO A 51 -36.27 14.48 2.49
C PRO A 51 -35.94 15.88 1.95
N ASN A 52 -35.89 16.88 2.83
CA ASN A 52 -35.74 18.29 2.46
C ASN A 52 -34.29 18.78 2.44
N VAL A 53 -33.34 17.99 2.96
CA VAL A 53 -31.91 18.23 2.82
C VAL A 53 -31.38 17.60 1.53
N LYS A 54 -30.81 18.41 0.64
CA LYS A 54 -30.13 17.98 -0.59
C LYS A 54 -28.67 18.40 -0.55
N VAL A 55 -27.76 17.45 -0.78
CA VAL A 55 -26.33 17.71 -0.96
C VAL A 55 -26.02 17.55 -2.43
N ARG A 56 -25.39 18.56 -3.03
CA ARG A 56 -24.98 18.55 -4.44
C ARG A 56 -23.49 18.82 -4.54
N ASN A 57 -22.75 17.95 -5.20
CA ASN A 57 -21.35 18.19 -5.55
C ASN A 57 -21.32 19.12 -6.76
N GLN A 58 -20.64 20.25 -6.64
CA GLN A 58 -20.42 21.20 -7.73
C GLN A 58 -19.07 20.95 -8.43
N SER A 59 -18.07 20.45 -7.69
CA SER A 59 -16.78 20.02 -8.23
C SER A 59 -16.14 18.97 -7.30
N ARG A 60 -14.87 18.58 -7.57
CA ARG A 60 -14.11 17.66 -6.71
C ARG A 60 -13.86 18.21 -5.30
N GLU A 61 -13.84 19.54 -5.15
CA GLU A 61 -13.51 20.23 -3.91
C GLU A 61 -14.64 21.13 -3.39
N LEU A 62 -15.79 21.14 -4.09
CA LEU A 62 -16.93 22.00 -3.75
C LEU A 62 -18.23 21.21 -3.69
N PHE A 63 -18.92 21.34 -2.57
CA PHE A 63 -20.28 20.83 -2.38
C PHE A 63 -21.16 21.92 -1.80
N SER A 64 -22.45 21.84 -2.11
CA SER A 64 -23.48 22.72 -1.56
C SER A 64 -24.51 21.90 -0.79
N ILE A 65 -24.90 22.40 0.38
CA ILE A 65 -25.98 21.86 1.20
C ILE A 65 -27.18 22.79 1.04
N THR A 66 -28.32 22.24 0.62
CA THR A 66 -29.58 22.97 0.49
C THR A 66 -30.61 22.33 1.40
N PHE A 67 -31.33 23.15 2.16
CA PHE A 67 -32.49 22.73 2.93
C PHE A 67 -33.70 23.58 2.52
N LYS A 68 -34.88 22.95 2.46
CA LYS A 68 -36.14 23.59 2.08
C LYS A 68 -37.14 23.49 3.23
N ASP A 69 -37.74 24.61 3.61
CA ASP A 69 -38.82 24.68 4.59
C ASP A 69 -39.73 25.87 4.28
N PRO A 70 -41.04 25.81 4.61
CA PRO A 70 -41.94 26.95 4.48
C PRO A 70 -41.52 28.18 5.30
N SER A 71 -40.84 27.99 6.44
CA SER A 71 -40.32 29.08 7.26
C SER A 71 -38.91 29.49 6.80
N PRO A 72 -38.71 30.74 6.32
CA PRO A 72 -37.40 31.25 5.89
C PRO A 72 -36.35 31.22 7.01
N GLU A 73 -36.77 31.56 8.25
CA GLU A 73 -35.92 31.62 9.44
C GLU A 73 -35.48 30.22 9.88
N PHE A 74 -36.41 29.25 9.84
CA PHE A 74 -36.11 27.86 10.14
C PHE A 74 -35.19 27.25 9.07
N ALA A 75 -35.44 27.56 7.79
CA ALA A 75 -34.61 27.10 6.69
C ALA A 75 -33.15 27.57 6.81
N PHE A 76 -32.96 28.84 7.18
CA PHE A 76 -31.65 29.43 7.46
C PHE A 76 -30.96 28.76 8.66
N SER A 77 -31.66 28.67 9.79
CA SER A 77 -31.14 28.11 11.04
C SER A 77 -30.70 26.65 10.86
N VAL A 78 -31.50 25.83 10.19
CA VAL A 78 -31.18 24.43 9.89
C VAL A 78 -29.96 24.34 8.95
N SER A 79 -29.94 25.11 7.87
CA SER A 79 -28.81 25.09 6.91
C SER A 79 -27.49 25.50 7.58
N LYS A 80 -27.49 26.59 8.35
CA LYS A 80 -26.32 27.05 9.11
C LYS A 80 -25.86 25.98 10.10
N THR A 81 -26.78 25.42 10.86
CA THR A 81 -26.46 24.44 11.91
C THR A 81 -25.93 23.13 11.33
N ILE A 82 -26.48 22.65 10.21
CA ILE A 82 -25.96 21.47 9.50
C ILE A 82 -24.51 21.71 9.07
N THR A 83 -24.21 22.89 8.49
CA THR A 83 -22.85 23.25 8.07
C THR A 83 -21.90 23.33 9.27
N ASP A 84 -22.29 24.01 10.35
CA ASP A 84 -21.47 24.15 11.57
C ASP A 84 -21.18 22.79 12.23
N ILE A 85 -22.17 21.90 12.32
CA ILE A 85 -21.98 20.54 12.84
C ILE A 85 -21.04 19.74 11.94
N TYR A 86 -21.22 19.81 10.62
CA TYR A 86 -20.38 19.07 9.67
C TYR A 86 -18.91 19.49 9.76
N ILE A 87 -18.62 20.81 9.78
CA ILE A 87 -17.26 21.34 9.89
C ILE A 87 -16.61 20.87 11.19
N ASN A 88 -17.33 21.00 12.31
CA ASN A 88 -16.82 20.56 13.61
C ASN A 88 -16.57 19.05 13.65
N GLU A 89 -17.50 18.22 13.16
CA GLU A 89 -17.28 16.78 13.12
C GLU A 89 -16.15 16.36 12.19
N ALA A 90 -15.99 17.03 11.04
CA ALA A 90 -14.88 16.76 10.14
C ALA A 90 -13.54 17.09 10.80
N PHE A 91 -13.47 18.20 11.54
CA PHE A 91 -12.32 18.58 12.35
C PHE A 91 -12.03 17.54 13.44
N GLN A 92 -13.03 17.17 14.25
CA GLN A 92 -12.88 16.19 15.33
C GLN A 92 -12.45 14.82 14.81
N ARG A 93 -13.03 14.35 13.70
CA ARG A 93 -12.62 13.10 13.05
C ARG A 93 -11.16 13.15 12.60
N ARG A 94 -10.71 14.29 12.06
CA ARG A 94 -9.31 14.48 11.66
C ARG A 94 -8.39 14.45 12.87
N MET A 95 -8.70 15.20 13.93
CA MET A 95 -7.94 15.19 15.18
C MET A 95 -7.80 13.79 15.75
N ALA A 96 -8.92 13.06 15.86
CA ALA A 96 -8.91 11.68 16.34
C ALA A 96 -8.05 10.76 15.47
N ASN A 97 -8.00 10.97 14.15
CA ASN A 97 -7.12 10.18 13.26
C ASN A 97 -5.64 10.53 13.46
N VAL A 98 -5.31 11.81 13.65
CA VAL A 98 -3.95 12.26 13.93
C VAL A 98 -3.46 11.72 15.28
N ASP A 99 -4.30 11.81 16.32
CA ASP A 99 -3.97 11.28 17.65
C ASP A 99 -3.76 9.75 17.62
N LYS A 100 -4.61 9.01 16.88
CA LYS A 100 -4.40 7.56 16.66
C LYS A 100 -3.09 7.26 15.94
N ALA A 101 -2.71 8.07 14.95
CA ALA A 101 -1.46 7.91 14.23
C ALA A 101 -0.24 8.19 15.13
N LEU A 102 -0.31 9.20 16.00
CA LEU A 102 0.71 9.47 17.02
C LEU A 102 0.85 8.30 17.98
N GLN A 103 -0.25 7.82 18.56
CA GLN A 103 -0.23 6.69 19.48
C GLN A 103 0.39 5.44 18.82
N PHE A 104 -0.03 5.12 17.58
CA PHE A 104 0.55 4.00 16.84
C PHE A 104 2.05 4.17 16.62
N ASN A 105 2.51 5.36 16.22
CA ASN A 105 3.93 5.63 16.01
C ASN A 105 4.73 5.53 17.31
N ASP A 106 4.22 6.04 18.43
CA ASP A 106 4.87 5.94 19.74
C ASP A 106 5.01 4.48 20.20
N GLU A 107 3.97 3.67 20.01
CA GLU A 107 4.01 2.22 20.27
C GLU A 107 5.05 1.50 19.40
N GLN A 108 5.09 1.80 18.10
CA GLN A 108 6.09 1.24 17.18
C GLN A 108 7.51 1.70 17.56
N LEU A 109 7.70 2.97 17.91
CA LEU A 109 8.99 3.51 18.36
C LEU A 109 9.53 2.74 19.57
N ALA A 110 8.70 2.49 20.58
CA ALA A 110 9.09 1.71 21.75
C ALA A 110 9.50 0.27 21.37
N ILE A 111 8.78 -0.38 20.44
CA ILE A 111 9.11 -1.72 19.96
C ILE A 111 10.45 -1.73 19.21
N PHE A 112 10.65 -0.79 18.28
CA PHE A 112 11.86 -0.76 17.46
C PHE A 112 13.08 -0.28 18.23
N LYS A 113 12.90 0.59 19.23
CA LYS A 113 13.96 0.93 20.21
C LYS A 113 14.46 -0.32 20.93
N ARG A 114 13.55 -1.12 21.52
CA ARG A 114 13.92 -2.38 22.17
C ARG A 114 14.58 -3.37 21.22
N LYS A 115 14.14 -3.43 19.95
CA LYS A 115 14.78 -4.28 18.93
C LYS A 115 16.21 -3.82 18.62
N LEU A 116 16.43 -2.51 18.50
CA LEU A 116 17.75 -1.92 18.30
C LEU A 116 18.67 -2.21 19.48
N GLU A 117 18.23 -1.94 20.70
CA GLU A 117 19.00 -2.22 21.93
C GLU A 117 19.40 -3.70 22.03
N ARG A 118 18.49 -4.62 21.69
CA ARG A 118 18.81 -6.06 21.66
C ARG A 118 19.83 -6.42 20.58
N ALA A 119 19.76 -5.81 19.40
CA ALA A 119 20.72 -6.04 18.33
C ALA A 119 22.11 -5.50 18.71
N GLU A 120 22.16 -4.32 19.34
CA GLU A 120 23.40 -3.71 19.83
C GLU A 120 24.01 -4.56 20.96
N ASP A 121 23.23 -5.01 21.95
CA ASP A 121 23.72 -5.89 23.02
C ASP A 121 24.26 -7.23 22.50
N LYS A 122 23.62 -7.84 21.49
CA LYS A 122 24.15 -9.04 20.81
C LYS A 122 25.50 -8.76 20.16
N LEU A 123 25.64 -7.64 19.45
CA LEU A 123 26.89 -7.25 18.79
C LEU A 123 27.98 -7.01 19.83
N ASP A 124 27.67 -6.31 20.91
CA ASP A 124 28.62 -5.99 21.98
C ASP A 124 29.04 -7.24 22.76
N LYS A 125 28.13 -8.16 23.05
CA LYS A 125 28.47 -9.48 23.63
C LYS A 125 29.37 -10.28 22.70
N PHE A 126 29.08 -10.30 21.40
CA PHE A 126 29.92 -10.98 20.41
C PHE A 126 31.32 -10.35 20.33
N LYS A 127 31.41 -9.01 20.27
CA LYS A 127 32.69 -8.29 20.26
C LYS A 127 33.49 -8.52 21.55
N ARG A 128 32.85 -8.50 22.73
CA ARG A 128 33.52 -8.81 24.00
C ARG A 128 34.04 -10.25 24.06
N ASN A 129 33.25 -11.22 23.61
CA ASN A 129 33.68 -12.61 23.54
C ASN A 129 34.81 -12.80 22.52
N LEU A 130 34.76 -12.10 21.39
CA LEU A 130 35.83 -12.10 20.40
C LEU A 130 37.15 -11.59 21.01
N VAL A 131 37.10 -10.46 21.72
CA VAL A 131 38.27 -9.86 22.41
C VAL A 131 38.78 -10.77 23.53
N THR A 132 37.89 -11.42 24.28
CA THR A 132 38.27 -12.31 25.40
C THR A 132 38.84 -13.65 24.89
N SER A 133 38.39 -14.14 23.74
CA SER A 133 38.93 -15.34 23.09
C SER A 133 40.15 -15.07 22.19
N GLN A 134 40.50 -13.81 21.94
CA GLN A 134 41.62 -13.40 21.07
C GLN A 134 42.45 -12.31 21.74
N VAL A 135 43.41 -12.74 22.55
CA VAL A 135 44.58 -11.93 22.91
C VAL A 135 45.52 -11.71 21.70
N GLU A 136 45.16 -12.17 20.49
CA GLU A 136 45.81 -11.77 19.24
C GLU A 136 44.93 -10.82 18.41
N ASN A 137 45.39 -9.58 18.33
CA ASN A 137 44.81 -8.44 17.64
C ASN A 137 44.27 -8.80 16.22
N PRO A 138 42.97 -8.60 15.92
CA PRO A 138 42.36 -9.00 14.64
C PRO A 138 42.99 -8.31 13.41
N ASP A 139 43.55 -7.12 13.58
CA ASP A 139 44.32 -6.43 12.54
C ASP A 139 45.63 -7.15 12.21
N ILE A 140 46.30 -7.69 13.23
CA ILE A 140 47.53 -8.48 13.06
C ILE A 140 47.20 -9.75 12.29
N ARG A 141 46.14 -10.48 12.66
CA ARG A 141 45.72 -11.69 11.93
C ARG A 141 45.37 -11.40 10.47
N ASN A 142 44.61 -10.34 10.19
CA ASN A 142 44.28 -9.96 8.81
C ASN A 142 45.53 -9.58 7.99
N SER A 143 46.51 -8.91 8.63
CA SER A 143 47.79 -8.60 7.98
C SER A 143 48.64 -9.86 7.74
N SER A 144 48.69 -10.79 8.69
CA SER A 144 49.37 -12.07 8.58
C SER A 144 48.75 -12.93 7.48
N LEU A 145 47.42 -13.01 7.37
CA LEU A 145 46.74 -13.74 6.29
C LEU A 145 47.06 -13.18 4.88
N LYS A 146 47.20 -11.86 4.74
CA LYS A 146 47.60 -11.25 3.46
C LYS A 146 49.04 -11.59 3.10
N GLU A 147 49.96 -11.52 4.07
CA GLU A 147 51.35 -11.91 3.88
C GLU A 147 51.49 -13.41 3.60
N PHE A 148 50.67 -14.24 4.24
CA PHE A 148 50.54 -15.67 3.98
C PHE A 148 50.17 -15.93 2.52
N GLN A 149 49.16 -15.22 1.99
CA GLN A 149 48.74 -15.38 0.61
C GLN A 149 49.81 -14.94 -0.40
N LYS A 150 50.57 -13.87 -0.10
CA LYS A 150 51.73 -13.48 -0.90
C LYS A 150 52.80 -14.58 -0.93
N ALA A 151 53.05 -15.25 0.19
CA ALA A 151 54.02 -16.33 0.26
C ALA A 151 53.62 -17.53 -0.62
N ILE A 152 52.32 -17.88 -0.68
CA ILE A 152 51.82 -18.93 -1.57
C ILE A 152 52.07 -18.57 -3.05
N VAL A 153 51.79 -17.33 -3.43
CA VAL A 153 52.04 -16.85 -4.81
C VAL A 153 53.54 -16.89 -5.15
N ALA A 154 54.41 -16.52 -4.22
CA ALA A 154 55.86 -16.59 -4.42
C ALA A 154 56.35 -18.05 -4.56
N ILE A 155 55.79 -18.98 -3.79
CA ILE A 155 56.07 -20.42 -3.91
C ILE A 155 55.63 -20.96 -5.26
N GLU A 156 54.44 -20.56 -5.74
CA GLU A 156 53.93 -20.96 -7.05
C GLU A 156 54.79 -20.44 -8.19
N LEU A 157 55.27 -19.20 -8.10
CA LEU A 157 56.21 -18.64 -9.07
C LEU A 157 57.54 -19.42 -9.08
N ALA A 158 58.11 -19.67 -7.90
CA ALA A 158 59.36 -20.44 -7.77
C ALA A 158 59.21 -21.89 -8.26
N ALA A 159 58.03 -22.51 -8.07
CA ALA A 159 57.76 -23.84 -8.61
C ALA A 159 57.71 -23.84 -10.14
N ARG A 160 57.07 -22.82 -10.74
CA ARG A 160 57.02 -22.66 -12.20
C ARG A 160 58.41 -22.45 -12.82
N GLU A 161 59.25 -21.62 -12.22
CA GLU A 161 60.63 -21.42 -12.69
C GLU A 161 61.42 -22.73 -12.72
N LYS A 162 61.22 -23.60 -11.72
CA LYS A 162 61.86 -24.92 -11.69
C LYS A 162 61.27 -25.90 -12.70
N ASP A 163 59.97 -25.82 -12.97
CA ASP A 163 59.31 -26.61 -14.00
C ASP A 163 59.85 -26.25 -15.41
N ASP A 164 60.00 -24.95 -15.70
CA ASP A 164 60.62 -24.47 -16.94
C ASP A 164 62.08 -24.95 -17.05
N TYR A 165 62.82 -24.90 -15.95
CA TYR A 165 64.19 -25.40 -15.90
C TYR A 165 64.28 -26.92 -16.07
N LEU A 166 63.33 -27.68 -15.49
CA LEU A 166 63.22 -29.12 -15.68
C LEU A 166 62.97 -29.46 -17.16
N ASN A 167 62.10 -28.71 -17.84
CA ASN A 167 61.84 -28.88 -19.27
C ASN A 167 63.10 -28.64 -20.12
N TYR A 168 63.89 -27.63 -19.77
CA TYR A 168 65.20 -27.40 -20.39
C TYR A 168 66.16 -28.58 -20.19
N LEU A 169 66.25 -29.13 -18.98
CA LEU A 169 67.09 -30.31 -18.68
C LEU A 169 66.62 -31.57 -19.41
N ASN A 170 65.30 -31.79 -19.50
CA ASN A 170 64.70 -32.90 -20.25
C ASN A 170 65.06 -32.84 -21.74
N GLY A 171 65.04 -31.63 -22.34
CA GLY A 171 65.44 -31.40 -23.71
C GLY A 171 66.93 -31.69 -23.96
N LYS A 172 67.80 -31.28 -23.02
CA LYS A 172 69.24 -31.59 -23.10
C LYS A 172 69.57 -33.08 -23.01
N LEU A 173 68.81 -33.82 -22.21
CA LEU A 173 69.02 -35.25 -21.97
C LEU A 173 68.26 -36.16 -22.95
N ASN A 174 67.50 -35.58 -23.89
CA ASN A 174 66.65 -36.30 -24.87
C ASN A 174 65.73 -37.35 -24.21
N LEU A 175 65.18 -37.05 -23.03
CA LEU A 175 64.52 -38.08 -22.19
C LEU A 175 63.11 -38.50 -22.63
N GLY A 176 62.49 -37.81 -23.60
CA GLY A 176 61.14 -38.16 -24.10
C GLY A 176 60.11 -38.37 -22.98
N ASP A 177 59.15 -39.27 -23.20
CA ASP A 177 58.08 -39.59 -22.23
C ASP A 177 58.51 -40.57 -21.13
N ASN A 178 59.70 -41.19 -21.23
CA ASN A 178 60.21 -42.21 -20.29
C ASN A 178 61.19 -41.63 -19.26
N ALA A 179 61.04 -40.34 -18.93
CA ALA A 179 61.96 -39.65 -18.03
C ALA A 179 61.80 -40.19 -16.60
N GLU A 180 62.84 -40.85 -16.06
CA GLU A 180 62.82 -41.39 -14.68
C GLU A 180 62.46 -40.30 -13.66
N SER A 181 61.66 -40.63 -12.63
CA SER A 181 61.45 -39.72 -11.49
C SER A 181 62.71 -39.64 -10.60
N TYR A 182 62.67 -38.80 -9.57
CA TYR A 182 63.72 -38.78 -8.55
C TYR A 182 63.83 -40.14 -7.82
N PRO A 183 64.99 -40.51 -7.25
CA PRO A 183 65.15 -41.75 -6.50
C PRO A 183 64.16 -41.84 -5.33
N ASN A 184 63.33 -42.88 -5.34
CA ASN A 184 62.35 -43.12 -4.27
C ASN A 184 62.92 -44.10 -3.22
N THR A 185 63.96 -43.67 -2.50
CA THR A 185 64.55 -44.46 -1.39
C THR A 185 63.72 -44.33 -0.10
N PRO A 186 63.78 -45.30 0.83
CA PRO A 186 63.12 -45.18 2.13
C PRO A 186 63.52 -43.92 2.92
N SER A 187 64.78 -43.52 2.84
CA SER A 187 65.34 -42.32 3.47
C SER A 187 64.81 -41.02 2.85
N ILE A 188 64.73 -40.92 1.52
CA ILE A 188 64.11 -39.76 0.85
C ILE A 188 62.62 -39.65 1.23
N ARG A 189 61.88 -40.76 1.30
CA ARG A 189 60.48 -40.74 1.75
C ARG A 189 60.32 -40.28 3.21
N GLU A 190 61.18 -40.76 4.09
CA GLU A 190 61.18 -40.34 5.50
C GLU A 190 61.51 -38.85 5.63
N ASN A 191 62.48 -38.35 4.87
CA ASN A 191 62.82 -36.93 4.86
C ASN A 191 61.70 -36.06 4.28
N LEU A 192 61.02 -36.50 3.21
CA LEU A 192 59.82 -35.83 2.68
C LEU A 192 58.73 -35.71 3.76
N LYS A 193 58.46 -36.78 4.50
CA LYS A 193 57.49 -36.75 5.61
C LYS A 193 57.89 -35.76 6.70
N ARG A 194 59.18 -35.72 7.09
CA ARG A 194 59.69 -34.74 8.05
C ARG A 194 59.56 -33.30 7.53
N VAL A 195 59.76 -33.10 6.22
CA VAL A 195 59.53 -31.80 5.59
C VAL A 195 58.06 -31.40 5.71
N ASP A 196 57.11 -32.31 5.44
CA ASP A 196 55.68 -32.03 5.57
C ASP A 196 55.28 -31.64 7.00
N GLU A 197 55.85 -32.32 8.00
CA GLU A 197 55.66 -31.97 9.42
C GLU A 197 56.17 -30.56 9.72
N LYS A 198 57.35 -30.18 9.18
CA LYS A 198 57.91 -28.84 9.36
C LYS A 198 57.15 -27.77 8.57
N ILE A 199 56.67 -28.07 7.37
CA ILE A 199 55.80 -27.18 6.61
C ILE A 199 54.49 -26.94 7.38
N SER A 200 53.90 -27.98 7.97
CA SER A 200 52.68 -27.87 8.78
C SER A 200 52.91 -27.00 10.03
N GLN A 201 54.06 -27.17 10.69
CA GLN A 201 54.47 -26.33 11.81
C GLN A 201 54.65 -24.86 11.37
N MET A 202 55.32 -24.63 10.24
CA MET A 202 55.50 -23.30 9.65
C MET A 202 54.15 -22.66 9.31
N ALA A 203 53.26 -23.38 8.65
CA ALA A 203 51.93 -22.91 8.27
C ALA A 203 51.12 -22.48 9.49
N SER A 204 51.18 -23.25 10.58
CA SER A 204 50.50 -22.91 11.84
C SER A 204 51.04 -21.62 12.45
N LEU A 205 52.37 -21.43 12.47
CA LEU A 205 52.99 -20.21 12.96
C LEU A 205 52.61 -18.98 12.11
N MET A 206 52.51 -19.14 10.79
CA MET A 206 52.16 -18.05 9.89
C MET A 206 50.71 -17.54 10.03
N ILE A 207 49.85 -18.24 10.78
CA ILE A 207 48.50 -17.73 11.14
C ILE A 207 48.63 -16.53 12.09
N SER A 208 49.56 -16.61 13.04
CA SER A 208 49.75 -15.62 14.10
C SER A 208 50.92 -14.68 13.82
N PHE A 209 51.97 -15.18 13.15
CA PHE A 209 53.21 -14.46 12.90
C PHE A 209 53.43 -14.14 11.42
N SER A 210 54.19 -13.08 11.14
CA SER A 210 54.64 -12.78 9.78
C SER A 210 55.66 -13.81 9.29
N TRP A 211 55.77 -14.00 7.97
CA TRP A 211 56.77 -14.88 7.34
C TRP A 211 58.23 -14.51 7.69
N LYS A 212 58.47 -13.27 8.13
CA LYS A 212 59.79 -12.76 8.57
C LYS A 212 60.07 -12.97 10.06
N SER A 213 59.17 -13.58 10.82
CA SER A 213 59.40 -13.76 12.26
C SER A 213 60.55 -14.74 12.52
N PRO A 214 61.32 -14.57 13.62
CA PRO A 214 62.39 -15.49 13.98
C PRO A 214 61.92 -16.95 14.08
N GLU A 215 60.70 -17.18 14.59
CA GLU A 215 60.09 -18.50 14.73
C GLU A 215 59.85 -19.14 13.36
N VAL A 216 59.24 -18.42 12.41
CA VAL A 216 58.98 -18.91 11.06
C VAL A 216 60.29 -19.17 10.30
N ILE A 217 61.26 -18.27 10.42
CA ILE A 217 62.59 -18.43 9.80
C ILE A 217 63.30 -19.67 10.36
N SER A 218 63.21 -19.93 11.66
CA SER A 218 63.84 -21.10 12.29
C SER A 218 63.30 -22.42 11.74
N VAL A 219 61.99 -22.50 11.48
CA VAL A 219 61.38 -23.70 10.89
C VAL A 219 61.71 -23.82 9.41
N ASN A 220 61.72 -22.70 8.67
CA ASN A 220 62.12 -22.70 7.27
C ASN A 220 63.59 -23.12 7.07
N ARG A 221 64.48 -22.81 8.04
CA ARG A 221 65.86 -23.32 8.03
C ARG A 221 65.89 -24.85 8.15
N LYS A 222 65.12 -25.43 9.08
CA LYS A 222 65.02 -26.90 9.24
C LYS A 222 64.48 -27.59 7.98
N ILE A 223 63.56 -26.95 7.25
CA ILE A 223 63.08 -27.45 5.94
C ILE A 223 64.22 -27.46 4.93
N ASN A 224 65.04 -26.41 4.90
CA ASN A 224 66.20 -26.34 4.02
C ASN A 224 67.29 -27.36 4.40
N ASP A 225 67.51 -27.61 5.69
CA ASP A 225 68.49 -28.61 6.14
C ASP A 225 68.09 -30.01 5.66
N LEU A 226 66.82 -30.39 5.81
CA LEU A 226 66.27 -31.66 5.30
C LEU A 226 66.35 -31.76 3.76
N ARG A 227 66.17 -30.64 3.06
CA ARG A 227 66.36 -30.56 1.60
C ARG A 227 67.80 -30.85 1.21
N GLU A 228 68.78 -30.26 1.90
CA GLU A 228 70.19 -30.52 1.63
C GLU A 228 70.59 -31.97 1.97
N GLU A 229 70.04 -32.56 3.05
CA GLU A 229 70.25 -33.98 3.36
C GLU A 229 69.79 -34.89 2.20
N MET A 230 68.59 -34.65 1.66
CA MET A 230 68.07 -35.39 0.50
C MET A 230 68.93 -35.17 -0.74
N LYS A 231 69.41 -33.95 -0.97
CA LYS A 231 70.29 -33.62 -2.09
C LYS A 231 71.59 -34.41 -2.02
N THR A 232 72.26 -34.44 -0.86
CA THR A 232 73.49 -35.21 -0.66
C THR A 232 73.26 -36.71 -0.84
N GLU A 233 72.10 -37.23 -0.41
CA GLU A 233 71.74 -38.62 -0.67
C GLU A 233 71.61 -38.91 -2.17
N ILE A 234 70.88 -38.06 -2.91
CA ILE A 234 70.75 -38.17 -4.37
C ILE A 234 72.12 -38.10 -5.05
N GLU A 235 72.99 -37.17 -4.64
CA GLU A 235 74.36 -37.06 -5.15
C GLU A 235 75.16 -38.36 -4.95
N ASN A 236 75.06 -38.98 -3.77
CA ASN A 236 75.70 -40.26 -3.47
C ASN A 236 75.15 -41.40 -4.33
N LEU A 237 73.82 -41.48 -4.49
CA LEU A 237 73.15 -42.48 -5.32
C LEU A 237 73.55 -42.35 -6.79
N TYR A 238 73.60 -41.13 -7.32
CA TYR A 238 73.97 -40.87 -8.72
C TYR A 238 75.46 -41.09 -8.98
N ARG A 239 76.33 -40.86 -7.99
CA ARG A 239 77.76 -41.21 -8.08
C ARG A 239 77.96 -42.71 -8.31
N VAL A 240 77.14 -43.55 -7.66
CA VAL A 240 77.20 -45.02 -7.79
C VAL A 240 76.45 -45.50 -9.04
N LYS A 241 75.21 -45.04 -9.27
CA LYS A 241 74.34 -45.51 -10.36
C LYS A 241 74.88 -45.15 -11.76
N TYR A 242 75.55 -44.02 -11.91
CA TYR A 242 76.05 -43.50 -13.19
C TYR A 242 77.57 -43.38 -13.22
N GLN A 243 78.28 -44.30 -12.56
CA GLN A 243 79.74 -44.29 -12.52
C GLN A 243 80.36 -44.42 -13.93
N ASP A 244 79.72 -45.16 -14.83
CA ASP A 244 80.19 -45.45 -16.19
C ASP A 244 79.66 -44.48 -17.25
N VAL A 245 78.91 -43.45 -16.85
CA VAL A 245 78.36 -42.42 -17.76
C VAL A 245 79.31 -41.23 -17.83
N GLU A 246 79.32 -40.54 -18.99
CA GLU A 246 80.11 -39.32 -19.17
C GLU A 246 79.83 -38.30 -18.06
N THR A 247 80.89 -37.63 -17.58
CA THR A 247 80.81 -36.71 -16.44
C THR A 247 79.79 -35.58 -16.65
N GLN A 248 79.68 -35.07 -17.89
CA GLN A 248 78.72 -34.02 -18.24
C GLN A 248 77.27 -34.52 -18.18
N GLU A 249 76.98 -35.68 -18.78
CA GLU A 249 75.64 -36.26 -18.75
C GLU A 249 75.23 -36.65 -17.33
N ARG A 250 76.15 -37.22 -16.54
CA ARG A 250 75.90 -37.52 -15.11
C ARG A 250 75.52 -36.26 -14.32
N ALA A 251 76.21 -35.15 -14.55
CA ALA A 251 75.92 -33.88 -13.89
C ALA A 251 74.51 -33.38 -14.25
N LEU A 252 74.12 -33.44 -15.52
CA LEU A 252 72.77 -33.07 -15.97
C LEU A 252 71.68 -33.98 -15.38
N ARG A 253 71.93 -35.29 -15.29
CA ARG A 253 70.99 -36.25 -14.68
C ARG A 253 70.80 -36.01 -13.18
N LEU A 254 71.88 -35.69 -12.47
CA LEU A 254 71.85 -35.31 -11.06
C LEU A 254 71.08 -34.00 -10.85
N GLU A 255 71.41 -32.96 -11.62
CA GLU A 255 70.75 -31.66 -11.57
C GLU A 255 69.24 -31.77 -11.84
N ARG A 256 68.85 -32.62 -12.79
CA ARG A 256 67.45 -32.94 -13.06
C ARG A 256 66.76 -33.58 -11.85
N SER A 257 67.39 -34.57 -11.21
CA SER A 257 66.82 -35.21 -10.02
C SER A 257 66.67 -34.25 -8.84
N ILE A 258 67.63 -33.35 -8.66
CA ILE A 258 67.57 -32.30 -7.63
C ILE A 258 66.45 -31.31 -7.95
N THR A 259 66.25 -30.97 -9.22
CA THR A 259 65.16 -30.10 -9.66
C THR A 259 63.79 -30.75 -9.41
N LEU A 260 63.66 -32.06 -9.64
CA LEU A 260 62.43 -32.81 -9.38
C LEU A 260 62.06 -32.84 -7.90
N ILE A 261 63.01 -33.14 -7.00
CA ILE A 261 62.73 -33.12 -5.55
C ILE A 261 62.36 -31.71 -5.09
N ASP A 262 63.00 -30.69 -5.65
CA ASP A 262 62.68 -29.30 -5.36
C ASP A 262 61.26 -28.89 -5.78
N ILE A 263 60.80 -29.37 -6.93
CA ILE A 263 59.42 -29.16 -7.39
C ILE A 263 58.44 -29.84 -6.43
N GLU A 264 58.72 -31.08 -6.03
CA GLU A 264 57.89 -31.83 -5.08
C GLU A 264 57.77 -31.09 -3.75
N LEU A 265 58.88 -30.55 -3.24
CA LEU A 265 58.90 -29.73 -2.03
C LEU A 265 58.05 -28.47 -2.14
N GLN A 266 58.13 -27.74 -3.28
CA GLN A 266 57.29 -26.56 -3.47
C GLN A 266 55.81 -26.93 -3.56
N LYS A 267 55.48 -28.06 -4.18
CA LYS A 267 54.11 -28.57 -4.29
C LYS A 267 53.53 -28.91 -2.93
N HIS A 268 54.23 -29.70 -2.12
CA HIS A 268 53.84 -30.01 -0.74
C HIS A 268 53.67 -28.74 0.10
N LYS A 269 54.61 -27.79 -0.03
CA LYS A 269 54.54 -26.50 0.65
C LYS A 269 53.30 -25.72 0.28
N LYS A 270 52.97 -25.65 -1.02
CA LYS A 270 51.75 -25.00 -1.53
C LYS A 270 50.48 -25.66 -1.00
N GLU A 271 50.39 -26.99 -1.06
CA GLU A 271 49.20 -27.74 -0.64
C GLU A 271 48.89 -27.55 0.85
N ILE A 272 49.89 -27.72 1.72
CA ILE A 272 49.72 -27.58 3.17
C ILE A 272 49.39 -26.12 3.55
N LEU A 273 50.06 -25.14 2.93
CA LEU A 273 49.77 -23.72 3.15
C LEU A 273 48.34 -23.36 2.70
N ASN A 274 47.92 -23.81 1.52
CA ASN A 274 46.55 -23.60 1.04
C ASN A 274 45.49 -24.21 1.96
N TYR A 275 45.71 -25.45 2.40
CA TYR A 275 44.81 -26.13 3.35
C TYR A 275 44.68 -25.35 4.67
N THR A 276 45.82 -24.90 5.21
CA THR A 276 45.87 -24.12 6.45
C THR A 276 45.18 -22.77 6.30
N LEU A 277 45.43 -22.06 5.19
CA LEU A 277 44.80 -20.78 4.87
C LEU A 277 43.28 -20.93 4.73
N GLN A 278 42.81 -21.97 4.03
CA GLN A 278 41.39 -22.24 3.86
C GLN A 278 40.72 -22.50 5.20
N ASN A 279 41.34 -23.28 6.09
CA ASN A 279 40.83 -23.52 7.45
C ASN A 279 40.81 -22.24 8.31
N ALA A 280 41.85 -21.42 8.21
CA ALA A 280 41.90 -20.14 8.93
C ALA A 280 40.82 -19.15 8.43
N GLN A 281 40.57 -19.10 7.11
CA GLN A 281 39.52 -18.28 6.51
C GLN A 281 38.11 -18.78 6.84
N ASN A 282 37.93 -20.10 6.94
CA ASN A 282 36.64 -20.74 7.26
C ASN A 282 36.26 -20.64 8.74
N THR A 283 37.12 -20.09 9.59
CA THR A 283 36.77 -19.80 10.99
C THR A 283 35.70 -18.70 11.03
N SER A 284 34.45 -19.10 11.31
CA SER A 284 33.14 -18.43 11.18
C SER A 284 32.95 -17.02 11.78
N GLN A 285 33.95 -16.43 12.41
CA GLN A 285 33.84 -15.20 13.18
C GLN A 285 33.61 -13.92 12.36
N PRO A 286 34.26 -13.68 11.20
CA PRO A 286 34.06 -12.45 10.43
C PRO A 286 32.69 -12.42 9.73
N MET A 287 32.13 -13.57 9.36
CA MET A 287 30.80 -13.64 8.73
C MET A 287 29.67 -13.41 9.75
N VAL A 288 29.81 -13.93 10.97
CA VAL A 288 28.86 -13.67 12.07
C VAL A 288 28.92 -12.21 12.51
N LEU A 289 30.12 -11.63 12.64
CA LEU A 289 30.28 -10.20 12.95
C LEU A 289 29.56 -9.32 11.91
N LYS A 290 29.83 -9.53 10.62
CA LYS A 290 29.21 -8.76 9.53
C LYS A 290 27.69 -8.91 9.51
N LYS A 291 27.16 -10.08 9.88
CA LYS A 291 25.72 -10.32 10.01
C LYS A 291 25.12 -9.49 11.15
N LEU A 292 25.75 -9.48 12.32
CA LEU A 292 25.30 -8.71 13.48
C LEU A 292 25.38 -7.20 13.24
N GLU A 293 26.45 -6.72 12.60
CA GLU A 293 26.57 -5.30 12.20
C GLU A 293 25.47 -4.88 11.24
N ARG A 294 25.13 -5.75 10.27
CA ARG A 294 24.00 -5.52 9.37
C ARG A 294 22.66 -5.50 10.11
N GLU A 295 22.46 -6.38 11.08
CA GLU A 295 21.24 -6.41 11.92
C GLU A 295 21.06 -5.08 12.66
N VAL A 296 22.13 -4.57 13.32
CA VAL A 296 22.13 -3.26 13.99
C VAL A 296 21.84 -2.12 13.00
N ALA A 297 22.51 -2.10 11.85
CA ALA A 297 22.32 -1.04 10.84
C ALA A 297 20.87 -0.99 10.32
N VAL A 298 20.24 -2.16 10.10
CA VAL A 298 18.84 -2.25 9.68
C VAL A 298 17.91 -1.76 10.81
N SER A 299 18.09 -2.24 12.04
CA SER A 299 17.27 -1.80 13.17
C SER A 299 17.37 -0.29 13.42
N ARG A 300 18.59 0.28 13.31
CA ARG A 300 18.82 1.71 13.47
C ARG A 300 18.09 2.52 12.40
N ARG A 301 18.17 2.09 11.13
CA ARG A 301 17.48 2.73 10.01
C ARG A 301 15.96 2.73 10.19
N VAL A 302 15.39 1.61 10.61
CA VAL A 302 13.94 1.51 10.86
C VAL A 302 13.55 2.42 12.01
N TYR A 303 14.28 2.40 13.13
CA TYR A 303 14.01 3.28 14.27
C TYR A 303 14.07 4.76 13.88
N SER A 304 15.11 5.20 13.14
CA SER A 304 15.21 6.59 12.68
C SER A 304 14.08 7.00 11.74
N SER A 305 13.60 6.08 10.90
CA SER A 305 12.45 6.31 10.01
C SER A 305 11.18 6.58 10.81
N PHE A 306 10.92 5.82 11.88
CA PHE A 306 9.77 6.05 12.74
C PHE A 306 9.90 7.35 13.55
N ILE A 307 11.10 7.76 13.95
CA ILE A 307 11.32 9.06 14.61
C ILE A 307 10.93 10.19 13.65
N GLN A 308 11.39 10.13 12.40
CA GLN A 308 11.05 11.11 11.38
C GLN A 308 9.55 11.13 11.06
N GLN A 309 8.93 9.95 10.97
CA GLN A 309 7.48 9.83 10.76
C GLN A 309 6.70 10.43 11.93
N ASN A 310 7.11 10.18 13.17
CA ASN A 310 6.45 10.72 14.36
C ASN A 310 6.53 12.26 14.40
N GLN A 311 7.70 12.82 14.07
CA GLN A 311 7.87 14.27 13.91
C GLN A 311 6.95 14.84 12.82
N GLY A 312 6.79 14.13 11.71
CA GLY A 312 5.86 14.51 10.63
C GLY A 312 4.40 14.54 11.09
N VAL A 313 3.95 13.53 11.83
CA VAL A 313 2.58 13.49 12.37
C VAL A 313 2.38 14.57 13.44
N GLN A 314 3.38 14.84 14.28
CA GLN A 314 3.32 15.92 15.28
C GLN A 314 3.21 17.31 14.61
N LEU A 315 3.93 17.51 13.51
CA LEU A 315 3.79 18.71 12.70
C LEU A 315 2.39 18.78 12.08
N GLU A 316 1.86 17.67 11.55
CA GLU A 316 0.48 17.63 11.05
C GLU A 316 -0.55 17.99 12.14
N LYS A 317 -0.37 17.50 13.37
CA LYS A 317 -1.21 17.86 14.51
C LYS A 317 -1.20 19.36 14.74
N THR A 318 -0.01 19.95 14.83
CA THR A 318 0.18 21.39 15.04
C THR A 318 -0.46 22.21 13.92
N ILE A 319 -0.27 21.79 12.67
CA ILE A 319 -0.90 22.43 11.50
C ILE A 319 -2.42 22.33 11.60
N ALA A 320 -2.94 21.14 11.92
CA ALA A 320 -4.38 20.93 11.96
C ALA A 320 -5.05 21.64 13.15
N GLU A 321 -4.38 21.80 14.29
CA GLU A 321 -4.80 22.65 15.41
C GLU A 321 -4.81 24.14 15.02
N ALA A 322 -3.78 24.62 14.31
CA ALA A 322 -3.72 25.99 13.80
C ALA A 322 -4.74 26.29 12.68
N ASP A 323 -5.02 25.28 11.83
CA ASP A 323 -5.94 25.36 10.68
C ASP A 323 -7.40 25.04 11.03
N ALA A 324 -7.77 24.97 12.31
CA ALA A 324 -9.14 24.63 12.76
C ALA A 324 -10.24 25.47 12.06
N SER A 325 -9.91 26.63 11.48
CA SER A 325 -10.82 27.53 10.76
C SER A 325 -10.64 27.60 9.23
N HIS A 326 -9.61 27.00 8.61
CA HIS A 326 -9.18 27.41 7.25
C HIS A 326 -9.31 26.37 6.13
N ARG A 327 -9.50 25.06 6.38
CA ARG A 327 -9.66 24.06 5.30
C ARG A 327 -11.07 23.95 4.72
N PHE A 328 -12.11 24.09 5.53
CA PHE A 328 -13.48 24.23 5.03
C PHE A 328 -13.81 25.71 4.91
N LYS A 329 -13.47 26.31 3.78
CA LYS A 329 -13.84 27.70 3.50
C LYS A 329 -15.31 27.74 3.08
N ILE A 330 -16.16 28.36 3.90
CA ILE A 330 -17.54 28.63 3.53
C ILE A 330 -17.51 29.67 2.41
N LEU A 331 -17.71 29.23 1.16
CA LEU A 331 -17.70 30.13 -0.01
C LEU A 331 -18.96 31.00 -0.04
N LYS A 332 -20.12 30.40 0.23
CA LYS A 332 -21.41 31.08 0.28
C LYS A 332 -22.11 30.71 1.60
N PRO A 333 -22.21 31.64 2.56
CA PRO A 333 -22.92 31.37 3.81
C PRO A 333 -24.42 31.18 3.54
N ALA A 334 -25.10 30.49 4.45
CA ALA A 334 -26.56 30.48 4.45
C ALA A 334 -27.07 31.91 4.64
N THR A 335 -28.15 32.26 3.96
CA THR A 335 -28.83 33.56 4.08
C THR A 335 -30.33 33.32 4.17
N VAL A 336 -31.06 34.16 4.91
CA VAL A 336 -32.52 34.09 4.96
C VAL A 336 -33.08 34.45 3.57
N PRO A 337 -33.86 33.56 2.93
CA PRO A 337 -34.41 33.86 1.62
C PRO A 337 -35.51 34.93 1.74
N VAL A 338 -35.42 35.96 0.91
CA VAL A 338 -36.42 37.05 0.83
C VAL A 338 -37.59 36.73 -0.12
N GLU A 339 -37.41 35.76 -1.01
CA GLU A 339 -38.42 35.32 -1.98
C GLU A 339 -38.55 33.77 -1.97
N PRO A 340 -39.75 33.22 -2.22
CA PRO A 340 -39.96 31.78 -2.31
C PRO A 340 -39.15 31.14 -3.46
N ILE A 341 -38.44 30.04 -3.17
CA ILE A 341 -37.57 29.34 -4.14
C ILE A 341 -38.37 28.31 -5.00
N ASN A 342 -39.70 28.38 -4.99
CA ASN A 342 -40.58 27.37 -5.59
C ASN A 342 -40.77 27.59 -7.10
N ALA A 343 -39.96 26.92 -7.92
CA ALA A 343 -40.02 26.96 -9.39
C ALA A 343 -41.21 26.20 -10.02
N GLY A 344 -42.13 25.67 -9.22
CA GLY A 344 -43.23 24.79 -9.69
C GLY A 344 -44.52 25.51 -10.07
N LEU A 345 -44.65 26.81 -9.75
CA LEU A 345 -45.92 27.53 -9.94
C LEU A 345 -46.34 27.55 -11.43
N ASN A 346 -45.37 27.70 -12.33
CA ASN A 346 -45.60 27.69 -13.78
C ASN A 346 -46.04 26.31 -14.28
N MET A 347 -45.51 25.23 -13.68
CA MET A 347 -45.89 23.86 -14.03
C MET A 347 -47.30 23.53 -13.53
N ILE A 348 -47.66 24.01 -12.34
CA ILE A 348 -49.04 23.90 -11.82
C ILE A 348 -49.99 24.69 -12.72
N LEU A 349 -49.65 25.94 -13.06
CA LEU A 349 -50.44 26.76 -13.99
C LEU A 349 -50.63 26.05 -15.33
N LEU A 350 -49.57 25.50 -15.92
CA LEU A 350 -49.63 24.78 -17.20
C LEU A 350 -50.50 23.53 -17.11
N VAL A 351 -50.34 22.71 -16.07
CA VAL A 351 -51.17 21.51 -15.87
C VAL A 351 -52.64 21.90 -15.69
N THR A 352 -52.93 22.91 -14.87
CA THR A 352 -54.31 23.37 -14.65
C THR A 352 -54.94 23.92 -15.94
N LEU A 353 -54.17 24.65 -16.75
CA LEU A 353 -54.64 25.17 -18.04
C LEU A 353 -54.97 24.04 -19.01
N VAL A 354 -54.05 23.07 -19.16
CA VAL A 354 -54.24 21.91 -20.04
C VAL A 354 -55.42 21.06 -19.58
N SER A 355 -55.55 20.80 -18.27
CA SER A 355 -56.69 20.07 -17.71
C SER A 355 -58.00 20.81 -17.97
N ALA A 356 -58.06 22.14 -17.79
CA ALA A 356 -59.27 22.92 -18.05
C ALA A 356 -59.72 22.86 -19.51
N VAL A 357 -58.79 23.01 -20.45
CA VAL A 357 -59.08 22.90 -21.90
C VAL A 357 -59.51 21.47 -22.25
N GLY A 358 -58.79 20.46 -21.72
CA GLY A 358 -59.09 19.05 -21.95
C GLY A 358 -60.47 18.66 -21.44
N THR A 359 -60.85 19.09 -20.24
CA THR A 359 -62.20 18.85 -19.70
C THR A 359 -63.28 19.60 -20.49
N GLY A 360 -63.02 20.83 -20.95
CA GLY A 360 -63.94 21.59 -21.79
C GLY A 360 -64.23 20.91 -23.14
N LEU A 361 -63.18 20.53 -23.87
CA LEU A 361 -63.32 19.82 -25.16
C LEU A 361 -63.91 18.42 -24.96
N GLY A 362 -63.42 17.69 -23.96
CA GLY A 362 -63.92 16.37 -23.61
C GLY A 362 -65.42 16.38 -23.28
N GLY A 363 -65.89 17.38 -22.54
CA GLY A 363 -67.31 17.55 -22.21
C GLY A 363 -68.20 17.78 -23.43
N VAL A 364 -67.73 18.54 -24.43
CA VAL A 364 -68.45 18.75 -25.70
C VAL A 364 -68.52 17.45 -26.51
N LEU A 365 -67.40 16.73 -26.64
CA LEU A 365 -67.37 15.46 -27.37
C LEU A 365 -68.24 14.39 -26.68
N LEU A 366 -68.15 14.24 -25.37
CA LEU A 366 -68.99 13.30 -24.61
C LEU A 366 -70.48 13.61 -24.80
N ARG A 367 -70.83 14.89 -24.84
CA ARG A 367 -72.21 15.30 -25.12
C ARG A 367 -72.64 14.91 -26.54
N GLU A 368 -71.80 15.13 -27.55
CA GLU A 368 -72.11 14.75 -28.93
C GLU A 368 -72.24 13.23 -29.08
N PHE A 369 -71.36 12.45 -28.43
CA PHE A 369 -71.46 10.99 -28.41
C PHE A 369 -72.71 10.44 -27.71
N LEU A 370 -73.25 11.19 -26.74
CA LEU A 370 -74.50 10.84 -26.04
C LEU A 370 -75.75 11.42 -26.75
N ASP A 371 -75.58 12.26 -27.77
CA ASP A 371 -76.67 12.82 -28.55
C ASP A 371 -77.03 11.87 -29.70
N SER A 372 -78.06 11.05 -29.49
CA SER A 372 -78.54 10.07 -30.47
C SER A 372 -79.51 10.66 -31.50
N SER A 373 -79.41 11.96 -31.81
CA SER A 373 -80.31 12.62 -32.75
C SER A 373 -79.83 12.45 -34.19
N VAL A 374 -80.68 11.90 -35.06
CA VAL A 374 -80.40 11.76 -36.50
C VAL A 374 -80.45 13.15 -37.15
N ARG A 375 -79.32 13.63 -37.69
CA ARG A 375 -79.21 15.01 -38.21
C ARG A 375 -79.11 15.08 -39.72
N THR A 376 -78.75 13.98 -40.38
CA THR A 376 -78.61 13.92 -41.83
C THR A 376 -79.51 12.86 -42.45
N VAL A 377 -79.88 13.09 -43.71
CA VAL A 377 -80.73 12.18 -44.49
C VAL A 377 -80.06 10.81 -44.62
N TYR A 378 -78.74 10.79 -44.80
CA TYR A 378 -77.93 9.58 -44.92
C TYR A 378 -77.92 8.75 -43.63
N GLU A 379 -77.75 9.40 -42.46
CA GLU A 379 -77.85 8.73 -41.15
C GLU A 379 -79.25 8.15 -40.89
N ALA A 380 -80.31 8.81 -41.38
CA ALA A 380 -81.68 8.30 -41.27
C ALA A 380 -81.90 7.05 -42.12
N GLU A 381 -81.42 7.06 -43.37
CA GLU A 381 -81.50 5.90 -44.26
C GLU A 381 -80.70 4.70 -43.73
N GLU A 382 -79.50 4.94 -43.19
CA GLU A 382 -78.63 3.89 -42.65
C GLU A 382 -79.20 3.29 -41.36
N PHE A 383 -79.71 4.12 -40.44
CA PHE A 383 -80.27 3.66 -39.17
C PHE A 383 -81.59 2.92 -39.34
N PHE A 384 -82.48 3.38 -40.22
CA PHE A 384 -83.80 2.78 -40.44
C PHE A 384 -83.85 1.78 -41.61
N GLN A 385 -82.77 1.65 -42.40
CA GLN A 385 -82.64 0.78 -43.58
C GLN A 385 -83.75 0.97 -44.63
N LEU A 386 -84.25 2.19 -44.77
CA LEU A 386 -85.31 2.55 -45.71
C LEU A 386 -84.88 3.75 -46.55
N PRO A 387 -85.14 3.77 -47.88
CA PRO A 387 -84.81 4.92 -48.72
C PRO A 387 -85.69 6.13 -48.38
N VAL A 388 -85.09 7.30 -48.21
CA VAL A 388 -85.79 8.54 -47.92
C VAL A 388 -86.34 9.12 -49.21
N ILE A 389 -87.67 9.18 -49.30
CA ILE A 389 -88.39 9.56 -50.53
C ILE A 389 -88.53 11.09 -50.67
N GLY A 390 -88.32 11.85 -49.60
CA GLY A 390 -88.36 13.31 -49.64
C GLY A 390 -88.01 13.95 -48.31
N VAL A 391 -87.43 15.15 -48.37
CA VAL A 391 -87.09 15.95 -47.19
C VAL A 391 -88.06 17.11 -47.10
N VAL A 392 -88.77 17.23 -45.98
CA VAL A 392 -89.61 18.41 -45.73
C VAL A 392 -88.75 19.48 -45.05
N PRO A 393 -88.49 20.63 -45.70
CA PRO A 393 -87.74 21.69 -45.06
C PRO A 393 -88.59 22.29 -43.94
N TYR A 394 -87.99 22.38 -42.75
CA TYR A 394 -88.63 22.98 -41.59
C TYR A 394 -88.72 24.51 -41.78
N LEU A 395 -89.89 24.99 -42.20
CA LEU A 395 -90.20 26.41 -42.31
C LEU A 395 -90.76 26.87 -40.95
N GLY A 396 -89.87 27.37 -40.10
CA GLY A 396 -90.13 27.70 -38.69
C GLY A 396 -91.08 28.89 -38.48
N LEU A 397 -92.38 28.69 -38.69
CA LEU A 397 -93.45 29.63 -38.34
C LEU A 397 -94.43 28.97 -37.36
N GLN A 398 -93.99 28.81 -36.10
CA GLN A 398 -94.78 29.05 -34.87
C GLN A 398 -93.96 28.74 -33.60
N ALA A 399 -94.24 29.50 -32.54
CA ALA A 399 -93.53 29.49 -31.27
C ALA A 399 -93.79 28.21 -30.47
N GLY A 400 -92.80 27.30 -30.46
CA GLY A 400 -92.77 26.09 -29.63
C GLY A 400 -91.51 26.03 -28.76
N ILE A 401 -91.74 25.92 -27.45
CA ILE A 401 -90.90 25.50 -26.30
C ILE A 401 -89.36 25.77 -26.42
N PRO A 402 -88.78 26.62 -25.54
CA PRO A 402 -87.38 27.01 -25.65
C PRO A 402 -86.41 25.88 -25.29
N VAL A 403 -85.87 25.21 -26.32
CA VAL A 403 -84.77 24.22 -26.21
C VAL A 403 -83.52 24.79 -25.51
N LYS A 404 -83.40 26.12 -25.38
CA LYS A 404 -82.33 26.79 -24.61
C LYS A 404 -82.28 26.39 -23.13
N GLN A 405 -83.39 26.03 -22.48
CA GLN A 405 -83.37 25.70 -21.03
C GLN A 405 -82.70 24.35 -20.71
N LYS A 406 -82.89 23.31 -21.55
CA LYS A 406 -82.22 22.01 -21.38
C LYS A 406 -80.70 22.10 -21.65
N ILE A 407 -80.29 22.97 -22.57
CA ILE A 407 -78.87 23.23 -22.87
C ILE A 407 -78.20 23.94 -21.69
N ILE A 408 -78.85 24.93 -21.08
CA ILE A 408 -78.29 25.63 -19.92
C ILE A 408 -78.21 24.70 -18.70
N LEU A 409 -79.24 23.89 -18.43
CA LEU A 409 -79.24 22.95 -17.29
C LEU A 409 -78.15 21.87 -17.41
N THR A 410 -77.91 21.34 -18.61
CA THR A 410 -76.84 20.33 -18.83
C THR A 410 -75.45 20.93 -18.72
N VAL A 411 -75.23 22.13 -19.28
CA VAL A 411 -73.94 22.83 -19.14
C VAL A 411 -73.69 23.21 -17.67
N VAL A 412 -74.71 23.71 -16.96
CA VAL A 412 -74.62 24.01 -15.52
C VAL A 412 -74.34 22.73 -14.72
N GLY A 413 -74.98 21.60 -15.05
CA GLY A 413 -74.71 20.31 -14.41
C GLY A 413 -73.28 19.82 -14.61
N ILE A 414 -72.74 19.93 -15.82
CA ILE A 414 -71.33 19.57 -16.11
C ILE A 414 -70.36 20.51 -15.40
N VAL A 415 -70.65 21.81 -15.37
CA VAL A 415 -69.82 22.79 -14.64
C VAL A 415 -69.83 22.52 -13.14
N ILE A 416 -70.99 22.22 -12.54
CA ILE A 416 -71.10 21.86 -11.12
C ILE A 416 -70.34 20.56 -10.82
N LEU A 417 -70.45 19.53 -11.66
CA LEU A 417 -69.69 18.29 -11.51
C LEU A 417 -68.18 18.51 -11.66
N SER A 418 -67.76 19.39 -12.57
CA SER A 418 -66.36 19.74 -12.78
C SER A 418 -65.79 20.49 -11.58
N ILE A 419 -66.56 21.44 -11.01
CA ILE A 419 -66.19 22.15 -9.78
C ILE A 419 -66.16 21.19 -8.58
N GLY A 420 -67.11 20.26 -8.50
CA GLY A 420 -67.12 19.19 -7.48
C GLY A 420 -65.91 18.26 -7.58
N ALA A 421 -65.54 17.85 -8.79
CA ALA A 421 -64.34 17.04 -9.03
C ALA A 421 -63.05 17.82 -8.73
N TYR A 422 -63.00 19.11 -9.10
CA TYR A 422 -61.86 19.97 -8.82
C TYR A 422 -61.68 20.23 -7.32
N THR A 423 -62.77 20.49 -6.60
CA THR A 423 -62.73 20.67 -5.13
C THR A 423 -62.34 19.39 -4.42
N ALA A 424 -62.83 18.23 -4.86
CA ALA A 424 -62.40 16.92 -4.35
C ALA A 424 -60.92 16.63 -4.66
N TRP A 425 -60.46 16.95 -5.86
CA TRP A 425 -59.04 16.82 -6.24
C TRP A 425 -58.16 17.79 -5.46
N TYR A 426 -58.57 19.04 -5.28
CA TYR A 426 -57.88 20.05 -4.48
C TYR A 426 -57.75 19.62 -3.01
N PHE A 427 -58.82 19.11 -2.40
CA PHE A 427 -58.75 18.56 -1.04
C PHE A 427 -57.82 17.34 -0.95
N LYS A 428 -57.85 16.46 -1.94
CA LYS A 428 -56.96 15.29 -2.00
C LYS A 428 -55.50 15.70 -2.21
N LEU A 429 -55.25 16.71 -3.04
CA LEU A 429 -53.93 17.28 -3.29
C LEU A 429 -53.41 18.04 -2.06
N HIS A 430 -54.25 18.83 -1.40
CA HIS A 430 -53.92 19.50 -0.15
C HIS A 430 -53.59 18.49 0.95
N HIS A 431 -54.34 17.40 1.05
CA HIS A 431 -54.06 16.30 1.97
C HIS A 431 -52.77 15.52 1.62
N ILE A 432 -52.37 15.50 0.35
CA ILE A 432 -51.09 14.94 -0.09
C ILE A 432 -49.94 15.91 0.19
N ILE A 433 -50.15 17.22 0.02
CA ILE A 433 -49.16 18.27 0.30
C ILE A 433 -48.96 18.45 1.81
N GLU A 434 -49.97 18.21 2.65
CA GLU A 434 -49.77 18.13 4.12
C GLU A 434 -49.00 16.87 4.56
N LYS A 435 -48.91 15.85 3.71
CA LYS A 435 -48.22 14.57 3.96
C LYS A 435 -46.84 14.47 3.31
N ILE A 436 -46.44 15.44 2.48
CA ILE A 436 -45.11 15.58 1.86
C ILE A 436 -44.36 16.70 2.58
#